data_AF-A0A9P9X3B4-F1
#
_entry.id   AF-A0A9P9X3B4-F1
#
_cell.length_a   1.000
_cell.length_b   1.000
_cell.length_c   1.000
_cell.angle_alpha   90.00
_cell.angle_beta   90.00
_cell.angle_gamma   90.00
#
_symmetry.space_group_name_H-M   'P 1'
#
loop_
_entity.id
_entity.type
_entity.pdbx_description
1 polymer ?
#
loop_
_entity_poly.entity_id
_entity_poly.type
_entity_poly.pdbx_seq_one_letter_code
_entity_poly.pdbx_strand_id
1 'polypeptide(L)'
;MEPIASQSTEMRIYNFDSSDKVLGIDDQIGKSVENYGCRQIIGHRGDFHLIMKDFALEQGVKIRLGERVEVYDPSQPSITLSSGEIIQSDVVIIADGVRSKGRTTVLGYEDKPQASGYAIYRSFMSGDLLRDDPLTNVGDVAESWTKEATKDDVLACLEGWDPAVRRVWEKMPSVIDWKLVYRPCLDKWVADSGLITLMGDAAHPFLPTSTQGASQAIEDGATIAKCLSKCAGNIPLALHTYFEIRHDYVAEAQATGIKQREIWHNLHDEDSKAFKKEFDINATMMQNLYLWKNDAEKLVDEKWDEVSEIVKQRLSVNSG
;
A
#
# COMPACT_ATOMS: atom_id res chain seq x y z
N MET A 1 -15.01 23.18 -8.32
CA MET A 1 -13.95 22.27 -7.85
C MET A 1 -14.07 21.02 -8.68
N GLU A 2 -12.98 20.53 -9.25
CA GLU A 2 -13.00 19.31 -10.07
C GLU A 2 -13.05 18.06 -9.17
N PRO A 3 -13.51 16.90 -9.68
CA PRO A 3 -13.53 15.67 -8.90
C PRO A 3 -12.11 15.14 -8.64
N ILE A 4 -11.63 15.34 -7.40
CA ILE A 4 -10.34 14.79 -6.90
C ILE A 4 -10.33 13.25 -6.78
N ALA A 5 -11.49 12.61 -6.91
CA ALA A 5 -11.67 11.17 -6.77
C ALA A 5 -12.95 10.69 -7.47
N SER A 6 -12.96 9.41 -7.83
CA SER A 6 -14.09 8.65 -8.33
C SER A 6 -14.48 7.51 -7.39
N GLN A 7 -15.74 7.11 -7.45
CA GLN A 7 -16.24 5.86 -6.89
C GLN A 7 -16.74 5.01 -8.07
N SER A 8 -16.05 3.91 -8.37
CA SER A 8 -16.49 2.98 -9.42
C SER A 8 -17.78 2.26 -9.01
N THR A 9 -18.65 1.98 -9.98
CA THR A 9 -19.88 1.18 -9.76
C THR A 9 -19.66 -0.30 -10.02
N GLU A 10 -18.83 -0.64 -11.01
CA GLU A 10 -18.55 -2.01 -11.44
C GLU A 10 -17.24 -2.06 -12.22
N MET A 11 -16.64 -3.24 -12.31
CA MET A 11 -15.54 -3.57 -13.23
C MET A 11 -16.06 -4.58 -14.27
N ARG A 12 -15.98 -4.23 -15.56
CA ARG A 12 -16.33 -5.14 -16.66
C ARG A 12 -15.06 -5.71 -17.29
N ILE A 13 -15.01 -7.02 -17.44
CA ILE A 13 -13.92 -7.72 -18.14
C ILE A 13 -14.44 -8.13 -19.52
N TYR A 14 -13.68 -7.81 -20.56
CA TYR A 14 -14.01 -8.09 -21.96
C TYR A 14 -13.02 -9.09 -22.57
N ASN A 15 -13.40 -9.76 -23.65
CA ASN A 15 -12.48 -10.57 -24.44
C ASN A 15 -11.57 -9.69 -25.32
N PHE A 16 -10.35 -10.16 -25.59
CA PHE A 16 -9.31 -9.41 -26.30
C PHE A 16 -9.38 -9.55 -27.85
N ASP A 17 -10.38 -10.26 -28.36
CA ASP A 17 -10.60 -10.51 -29.79
C ASP A 17 -11.46 -9.44 -30.46
N SER A 18 -11.52 -8.24 -29.86
CA SER A 18 -12.34 -7.10 -30.27
C SER A 18 -13.83 -7.43 -30.51
N SER A 19 -14.37 -8.47 -29.85
CA SER A 19 -15.76 -8.94 -30.05
C SER A 19 -16.81 -8.26 -29.17
N ASP A 20 -16.41 -7.27 -28.36
CA ASP A 20 -17.19 -6.64 -27.26
C ASP A 20 -17.80 -7.65 -26.24
N LYS A 21 -17.42 -8.93 -26.31
CA LYS A 21 -17.92 -9.96 -25.41
C LYS A 21 -17.44 -9.71 -23.98
N VAL A 22 -18.38 -9.32 -23.12
CA VAL A 22 -18.18 -9.32 -21.66
C VAL A 22 -17.93 -10.76 -21.19
N LEU A 23 -16.76 -10.99 -20.60
CA LEU A 23 -16.39 -12.24 -19.92
C LEU A 23 -16.90 -12.27 -18.48
N GLY A 24 -17.13 -11.10 -17.87
CA GLY A 24 -17.82 -10.99 -16.59
C GLY A 24 -17.87 -9.56 -16.06
N ILE A 25 -18.60 -9.38 -14.95
CA ILE A 25 -18.79 -8.10 -14.26
C ILE A 25 -18.60 -8.34 -12.75
N ASP A 26 -17.78 -7.52 -12.09
CA ASP A 26 -17.68 -7.42 -10.63
C ASP A 26 -18.31 -6.10 -10.17
N ASP A 27 -19.44 -6.16 -9.46
CA ASP A 27 -20.18 -5.00 -8.96
C ASP A 27 -20.02 -4.79 -7.43
N GLN A 28 -19.17 -5.58 -6.77
CA GLN A 28 -18.94 -5.48 -5.32
C GLN A 28 -18.36 -4.13 -4.90
N ILE A 29 -17.60 -3.50 -5.80
CA ILE A 29 -17.02 -2.16 -5.61
C ILE A 29 -18.12 -1.08 -5.50
N GLY A 30 -19.13 -1.11 -6.38
CA GLY A 30 -20.26 -0.17 -6.31
C GLY A 30 -21.11 -0.38 -5.05
N LYS A 31 -21.29 -1.65 -4.66
CA LYS A 31 -21.99 -2.07 -3.43
C LYS A 31 -21.16 -1.89 -2.16
N SER A 32 -19.99 -1.23 -2.22
CA SER A 32 -19.06 -1.12 -1.09
C SER A 32 -19.70 -0.61 0.21
N VAL A 33 -20.55 0.42 0.12
CA VAL A 33 -21.25 1.01 1.26
C VAL A 33 -22.29 0.07 1.86
N GLU A 34 -23.01 -0.69 1.02
CA GLU A 34 -24.04 -1.64 1.45
C GLU A 34 -23.39 -2.89 2.09
N ASN A 35 -22.36 -3.43 1.45
CA ASN A 35 -21.70 -4.67 1.85
C ASN A 35 -20.72 -4.48 3.03
N TYR A 36 -20.03 -3.34 3.11
CA TYR A 36 -18.93 -3.09 4.05
C TYR A 36 -19.06 -1.81 4.89
N GLY A 37 -20.07 -0.97 4.67
CA GLY A 37 -20.31 0.26 5.45
C GLY A 37 -19.39 1.44 5.08
N CYS A 38 -18.39 1.23 4.23
CA CYS A 38 -17.40 2.22 3.81
C CYS A 38 -17.46 2.47 2.29
N ARG A 39 -16.84 3.56 1.82
CA ARG A 39 -16.68 3.83 0.38
C ARG A 39 -15.29 3.43 -0.06
N GLN A 40 -15.17 2.67 -1.15
CA GLN A 40 -13.91 2.69 -1.91
C GLN A 40 -13.78 4.05 -2.59
N ILE A 41 -12.58 4.64 -2.52
CA ILE A 41 -12.24 5.91 -3.18
C ILE A 41 -11.03 5.64 -4.06
N ILE A 42 -11.12 6.01 -5.34
CA ILE A 42 -10.01 5.95 -6.31
C ILE A 42 -9.69 7.38 -6.74
N GLY A 43 -8.42 7.75 -6.80
CA GLY A 43 -8.00 9.11 -7.17
C GLY A 43 -6.48 9.22 -7.24
N HIS A 44 -5.98 10.37 -7.65
CA HIS A 44 -4.55 10.58 -7.81
C HIS A 44 -3.84 10.65 -6.45
N ARG A 45 -2.75 9.88 -6.30
CA ARG A 45 -1.97 9.81 -5.06
C ARG A 45 -1.38 11.17 -4.65
N GLY A 46 -0.95 12.00 -5.60
CA GLY A 46 -0.46 13.34 -5.29
C GLY A 46 -1.53 14.22 -4.62
N ASP A 47 -2.77 14.12 -5.08
CA ASP A 47 -3.88 14.95 -4.61
C ASP A 47 -4.29 14.56 -3.20
N PHE A 48 -4.42 13.24 -2.92
CA PHE A 48 -4.62 12.74 -1.56
C PHE A 48 -3.48 13.15 -0.61
N HIS A 49 -2.23 13.10 -1.07
CA HIS A 49 -1.09 13.58 -0.30
C HIS A 49 -1.18 15.08 0.00
N LEU A 50 -1.60 15.91 -0.95
CA LEU A 50 -1.80 17.35 -0.75
C LEU A 50 -2.92 17.60 0.28
N ILE A 51 -4.08 16.98 0.11
CA ILE A 51 -5.24 17.13 1.01
C ILE A 51 -4.89 16.75 2.45
N MET A 52 -4.24 15.60 2.66
CA MET A 52 -3.81 15.17 4.00
C MET A 52 -2.76 16.12 4.60
N LYS A 53 -1.83 16.62 3.79
CA LYS A 53 -0.79 17.57 4.20
C LYS A 53 -1.38 18.95 4.55
N ASP A 54 -2.35 19.44 3.79
CA ASP A 54 -3.01 20.73 4.04
C ASP A 54 -3.88 20.65 5.30
N PHE A 55 -4.68 19.59 5.46
CA PHE A 55 -5.44 19.35 6.69
C PHE A 55 -4.53 19.21 7.92
N ALA A 56 -3.40 18.51 7.81
CA ALA A 56 -2.43 18.41 8.91
C ALA A 56 -1.85 19.78 9.31
N LEU A 57 -1.56 20.66 8.34
CA LEU A 57 -1.12 22.03 8.59
C LEU A 57 -2.22 22.87 9.27
N GLU A 58 -3.49 22.70 8.88
CA GLU A 58 -4.64 23.33 9.54
C GLU A 58 -4.80 22.88 11.00
N GLN A 59 -4.48 21.61 11.31
CA GLN A 59 -4.41 21.10 12.70
C GLN A 59 -3.12 21.50 13.43
N GLY A 60 -2.25 22.32 12.84
CA GLY A 60 -1.03 22.83 13.46
C GLY A 60 0.17 21.87 13.44
N VAL A 61 0.11 20.78 12.65
CA VAL A 61 1.24 19.85 12.51
C VAL A 61 2.41 20.53 11.80
N LYS A 62 3.60 20.47 12.41
CA LYS A 62 4.82 21.07 11.86
C LYS A 62 5.45 20.15 10.81
N ILE A 63 5.28 20.48 9.53
CA ILE A 63 5.89 19.74 8.41
C ILE A 63 7.17 20.45 7.95
N ARG A 64 8.32 19.75 7.97
CA ARG A 64 9.58 20.21 7.39
C ARG A 64 9.85 19.44 6.10
N LEU A 65 9.78 20.13 4.96
CA LEU A 65 10.11 19.55 3.64
C LEU A 65 11.57 19.79 3.29
N GLY A 66 12.16 18.92 2.46
CA GLY A 66 13.57 18.98 2.07
C GLY A 66 14.55 18.35 3.08
N GLU A 67 14.11 18.15 4.33
CA GLU A 67 14.91 17.49 5.36
C GLU A 67 14.97 15.98 5.14
N ARG A 68 16.16 15.44 4.88
CA ARG A 68 16.38 13.99 4.78
C ARG A 68 16.88 13.44 6.11
N VAL A 69 16.19 12.45 6.68
CA VAL A 69 16.70 11.69 7.83
C VAL A 69 17.85 10.79 7.39
N GLU A 70 18.99 10.90 8.08
CA GLU A 70 20.16 10.06 7.86
C GLU A 70 20.23 8.88 8.82
N VAL A 71 19.97 9.15 10.11
CA VAL A 71 20.14 8.21 11.23
C VAL A 71 18.91 8.27 12.13
N TYR A 72 18.49 7.11 12.63
CA TYR A 72 17.59 6.96 13.77
C TYR A 72 18.41 6.28 14.89
N ASP A 73 18.41 6.82 16.11
CA ASP A 73 19.12 6.23 17.25
C ASP A 73 18.22 5.17 17.92
N PRO A 74 18.57 3.87 17.97
CA PRO A 74 17.72 2.86 18.58
C PRO A 74 17.61 2.99 20.11
N SER A 75 18.55 3.68 20.76
CA SER A 75 18.66 3.83 22.21
C SER A 75 17.90 5.04 22.77
N GLN A 76 17.68 6.07 21.94
CA GLN A 76 17.00 7.30 22.34
C GLN A 76 16.09 7.80 21.21
N PRO A 77 14.84 8.24 21.48
CA PRO A 77 13.89 8.76 20.48
C PRO A 77 14.36 10.06 19.80
N SER A 78 15.31 9.90 18.87
CA SER A 78 15.95 10.99 18.15
C SER A 78 16.33 10.60 16.72
N ILE A 79 16.45 11.62 15.87
CA ILE A 79 16.83 11.50 14.46
C ILE A 79 17.91 12.52 14.12
N THR A 80 18.84 12.13 13.26
CA THR A 80 19.85 13.03 12.68
C THR A 80 19.49 13.33 11.23
N LEU A 81 19.38 14.61 10.88
CA LEU A 81 19.11 15.08 9.53
C LEU A 81 20.40 15.18 8.71
N SER A 82 20.25 15.23 7.38
CA SER A 82 21.36 15.43 6.43
C SER A 82 22.11 16.76 6.58
N SER A 83 21.56 17.71 7.33
CA SER A 83 22.19 18.96 7.76
C SER A 83 23.16 18.78 8.94
N GLY A 84 23.14 17.62 9.62
CA GLY A 84 23.80 17.39 10.90
C GLY A 84 22.98 17.81 12.12
N GLU A 85 21.78 18.37 11.93
CA GLU A 85 20.85 18.66 13.03
C GLU A 85 20.34 17.36 13.67
N ILE A 86 20.35 17.31 15.01
CA ILE A 86 19.73 16.22 15.79
C ILE A 86 18.43 16.74 16.38
N ILE A 87 17.33 16.04 16.12
CA ILE A 87 16.01 16.31 16.70
C ILE A 87 15.71 15.21 17.71
N GLN A 88 15.43 15.60 18.95
CA GLN A 88 15.00 14.71 20.03
C GLN A 88 13.50 14.89 20.29
N SER A 89 12.84 13.81 20.71
CA SER A 89 11.39 13.69 20.88
C SER A 89 11.07 12.70 22.01
N ASP A 90 9.80 12.52 22.36
CA ASP A 90 9.38 11.44 23.28
C ASP A 90 9.21 10.09 22.56
N VAL A 91 8.90 10.12 21.26
CA VAL A 91 8.65 8.95 20.40
C VAL A 91 8.98 9.23 18.94
N VAL A 92 9.59 8.27 18.24
CA VAL A 92 9.84 8.34 16.79
C VAL A 92 8.99 7.31 16.04
N ILE A 93 8.13 7.79 15.13
CA ILE A 93 7.33 6.95 14.24
C ILE A 93 7.94 6.98 12.85
N ILE A 94 8.21 5.81 12.28
CA ILE A 94 9.00 5.63 11.06
C ILE A 94 8.10 5.16 9.92
N ALA A 95 7.84 6.07 8.97
CA ALA A 95 7.04 5.86 7.77
C ALA A 95 7.84 6.13 6.47
N ASP A 96 9.16 5.89 6.47
CA ASP A 96 10.07 6.15 5.33
C ASP A 96 10.00 5.09 4.20
N GLY A 97 9.05 4.17 4.28
CA GLY A 97 8.58 3.33 3.18
C GLY A 97 9.49 2.15 2.80
N VAL A 98 9.31 1.59 1.59
CA VAL A 98 9.92 0.30 1.20
C VAL A 98 11.45 0.30 1.20
N ARG A 99 12.07 1.49 1.12
CA ARG A 99 13.54 1.71 1.22
C ARG A 99 13.97 2.20 2.61
N SER A 100 13.17 1.93 3.64
CA SER A 100 13.39 2.37 5.02
C SER A 100 14.81 2.15 5.49
N LYS A 101 15.41 3.20 6.07
CA LYS A 101 16.63 3.07 6.88
C LYS A 101 16.27 2.68 8.32
N GLY A 102 15.14 3.18 8.82
CA GLY A 102 14.68 2.93 10.18
C GLY A 102 14.39 1.46 10.46
N ARG A 103 13.99 0.69 9.44
CA ARG A 103 13.88 -0.78 9.51
C ARG A 103 15.20 -1.42 9.96
N THR A 104 16.35 -1.01 9.40
CA THR A 104 17.67 -1.50 9.81
C THR A 104 17.98 -1.12 11.26
N THR A 105 17.60 0.09 11.70
CA THR A 105 17.74 0.52 13.11
C THR A 105 16.90 -0.35 14.06
N VAL A 106 15.63 -0.60 13.72
CA VAL A 106 14.68 -1.34 14.59
C VAL A 106 15.01 -2.84 14.64
N LEU A 107 15.44 -3.43 13.53
CA LEU A 107 15.80 -4.85 13.46
C LEU A 107 17.23 -5.15 13.96
N GLY A 108 18.15 -4.18 13.87
CA GLY A 108 19.58 -4.39 14.12
C GLY A 108 20.32 -5.09 12.96
N TYR A 109 19.64 -5.40 11.85
CA TYR A 109 20.22 -6.04 10.65
C TYR A 109 19.59 -5.51 9.36
N GLU A 110 20.29 -5.71 8.23
CA GLU A 110 19.80 -5.33 6.90
C GLU A 110 18.78 -6.37 6.39
N ASP A 111 17.50 -6.04 6.46
CA ASP A 111 16.44 -6.83 5.83
C ASP A 111 16.40 -6.62 4.30
N LYS A 112 16.77 -7.66 3.55
CA LYS A 112 17.02 -7.62 2.11
C LYS A 112 15.76 -7.91 1.29
N PRO A 113 15.52 -7.13 0.21
CA PRO A 113 14.36 -7.34 -0.65
C PRO A 113 14.44 -8.68 -1.38
N GLN A 114 13.35 -9.43 -1.39
CA GLN A 114 13.23 -10.63 -2.21
C GLN A 114 12.67 -10.24 -3.59
N ALA A 115 13.31 -10.72 -4.66
CA ALA A 115 12.82 -10.49 -6.02
C ALA A 115 11.54 -11.32 -6.24
N SER A 116 10.45 -10.69 -6.68
CA SER A 116 9.17 -11.39 -6.88
C SER A 116 9.12 -12.27 -8.15
N GLY A 117 10.08 -12.08 -9.07
CA GLY A 117 10.04 -12.57 -10.45
C GLY A 117 9.38 -11.60 -11.45
N TYR A 118 8.63 -10.60 -10.96
CA TYR A 118 7.80 -9.71 -11.79
C TYR A 118 8.25 -8.24 -11.74
N ALA A 119 7.82 -7.48 -12.73
CA ALA A 119 7.85 -6.02 -12.76
C ALA A 119 6.47 -5.51 -13.18
N ILE A 120 6.11 -4.29 -12.77
CA ILE A 120 4.95 -3.58 -13.31
C ILE A 120 5.48 -2.42 -14.14
N TYR A 121 5.20 -2.45 -15.45
CA TYR A 121 5.20 -1.24 -16.25
C TYR A 121 4.02 -0.38 -15.83
N ARG A 122 4.28 0.86 -15.43
CA ARG A 122 3.25 1.84 -15.09
C ARG A 122 3.42 3.08 -15.95
N SER A 123 2.30 3.66 -16.36
CA SER A 123 2.26 5.00 -16.92
C SER A 123 0.91 5.64 -16.61
N PHE A 124 0.77 6.89 -17.00
CA PHE A 124 -0.38 7.76 -16.87
C PHE A 124 -0.31 8.78 -18.01
N MET A 125 -1.45 9.30 -18.42
CA MET A 125 -1.56 10.27 -19.51
C MET A 125 -2.86 11.04 -19.38
N SER A 126 -2.96 12.23 -19.96
CA SER A 126 -4.28 12.82 -20.21
C SER A 126 -5.02 12.01 -21.28
N GLY A 127 -6.32 11.79 -21.06
CA GLY A 127 -7.24 11.21 -22.05
C GLY A 127 -7.34 12.04 -23.35
N ASP A 128 -6.93 13.32 -23.33
CA ASP A 128 -6.84 14.18 -24.52
C ASP A 128 -6.12 13.51 -25.71
N LEU A 129 -5.06 12.74 -25.44
CA LEU A 129 -4.23 12.06 -26.45
C LEU A 129 -4.92 10.84 -27.09
N LEU A 130 -6.07 10.42 -26.54
CA LEU A 130 -6.93 9.32 -26.97
C LEU A 130 -8.26 9.81 -27.57
N ARG A 131 -8.63 11.09 -27.37
CA ARG A 131 -9.90 11.71 -27.80
C ARG A 131 -10.22 11.50 -29.28
N ASP A 132 -9.25 11.78 -30.15
CA ASP A 132 -9.44 11.71 -31.61
C ASP A 132 -9.07 10.33 -32.19
N ASP A 133 -8.79 9.34 -31.32
CA ASP A 133 -8.41 7.98 -31.72
C ASP A 133 -9.61 7.03 -31.60
N PRO A 134 -10.15 6.52 -32.72
CA PRO A 134 -11.43 5.82 -32.77
C PRO A 134 -11.43 4.46 -32.05
N LEU A 135 -10.28 4.00 -31.54
CA LEU A 135 -10.14 2.77 -30.76
C LEU A 135 -10.22 2.99 -29.24
N THR A 136 -10.23 4.24 -28.73
CA THR A 136 -9.90 4.50 -27.31
C THR A 136 -10.70 5.60 -26.59
N ASN A 137 -11.69 6.24 -27.22
CA ASN A 137 -12.32 7.46 -26.67
C ASN A 137 -13.52 7.19 -25.73
N VAL A 138 -13.29 7.10 -24.40
CA VAL A 138 -14.31 7.18 -23.33
C VAL A 138 -13.75 7.64 -21.95
N GLY A 139 -13.86 8.93 -21.61
CA GLY A 139 -13.73 9.44 -20.22
C GLY A 139 -12.36 10.02 -19.78
N ASP A 140 -12.34 10.84 -18.71
CA ASP A 140 -11.27 11.81 -18.40
C ASP A 140 -10.55 11.65 -17.02
N VAL A 141 -9.43 12.41 -16.87
CA VAL A 141 -8.62 12.74 -15.66
C VAL A 141 -7.52 11.72 -15.23
N ALA A 142 -6.36 12.19 -14.71
CA ALA A 142 -5.06 11.47 -14.66
C ALA A 142 -4.18 11.75 -13.40
N GLU A 143 -2.84 11.48 -13.43
CA GLU A 143 -1.87 11.75 -12.34
C GLU A 143 -0.61 10.81 -12.33
N SER A 144 0.55 11.20 -11.77
CA SER A 144 1.91 10.58 -11.95
C SER A 144 2.36 9.70 -10.72
N TRP A 145 3.59 9.19 -10.44
CA TRP A 145 5.02 9.45 -10.75
C TRP A 145 5.90 8.19 -10.50
N THR A 146 7.20 8.02 -10.85
CA THR A 146 8.03 8.28 -12.07
C THR A 146 9.37 7.51 -11.93
N LYS A 147 9.81 6.68 -12.90
CA LYS A 147 11.20 6.13 -13.05
C LYS A 147 11.36 5.38 -14.40
N GLU A 148 12.03 6.01 -15.36
CA GLU A 148 12.03 5.69 -16.80
C GLU A 148 12.30 4.21 -17.20
N ALA A 149 11.56 3.77 -18.21
CA ALA A 149 11.80 2.64 -19.12
C ALA A 149 11.37 3.05 -20.54
N THR A 150 11.66 2.26 -21.59
CA THR A 150 11.26 2.62 -22.95
C THR A 150 9.83 2.19 -23.26
N LYS A 151 9.21 2.82 -24.27
CA LYS A 151 7.94 2.32 -24.83
C LYS A 151 8.12 0.98 -25.51
N ASP A 152 9.24 0.80 -26.19
CA ASP A 152 9.51 -0.35 -27.04
C ASP A 152 9.58 -1.65 -26.22
N ASP A 153 10.11 -1.58 -24.98
CA ASP A 153 10.07 -2.68 -24.01
C ASP A 153 8.62 -3.16 -23.74
N VAL A 154 7.67 -2.23 -23.57
CA VAL A 154 6.26 -2.56 -23.32
C VAL A 154 5.56 -3.01 -24.59
N LEU A 155 5.85 -2.36 -25.72
CA LEU A 155 5.28 -2.71 -27.02
C LEU A 155 5.78 -4.05 -27.56
N ALA A 156 6.91 -4.56 -27.07
CA ALA A 156 7.36 -5.94 -27.27
C ALA A 156 6.56 -6.92 -26.39
N CYS A 157 6.29 -6.59 -25.12
CA CYS A 157 5.42 -7.41 -24.26
C CYS A 157 3.96 -7.49 -24.75
N LEU A 158 3.53 -6.57 -25.62
CA LEU A 158 2.19 -6.50 -26.23
C LEU A 158 2.15 -6.98 -27.69
N GLU A 159 3.10 -7.82 -28.12
CA GLU A 159 3.01 -8.51 -29.42
C GLU A 159 1.84 -9.51 -29.41
N GLY A 160 0.96 -9.43 -30.42
CA GLY A 160 -0.23 -10.29 -30.54
C GLY A 160 -1.42 -9.90 -29.66
N TRP A 161 -1.34 -8.84 -28.86
CA TRP A 161 -2.45 -8.31 -28.06
C TRP A 161 -3.41 -7.43 -28.90
N ASP A 162 -4.58 -7.11 -28.34
CA ASP A 162 -5.58 -6.24 -28.99
C ASP A 162 -4.97 -4.89 -29.45
N PRO A 163 -5.21 -4.45 -30.71
CA PRO A 163 -4.65 -3.21 -31.24
C PRO A 163 -4.97 -1.94 -30.44
N ALA A 164 -6.11 -1.87 -29.76
CA ALA A 164 -6.47 -0.73 -28.91
C ALA A 164 -5.59 -0.68 -27.65
N VAL A 165 -5.35 -1.81 -26.99
CA VAL A 165 -4.43 -1.91 -25.85
C VAL A 165 -3.02 -1.47 -26.25
N ARG A 166 -2.55 -1.93 -27.42
CA ARG A 166 -1.27 -1.48 -27.97
C ARG A 166 -1.25 0.03 -28.25
N ARG A 167 -2.31 0.56 -28.89
CA ARG A 167 -2.43 1.98 -29.24
C ARG A 167 -2.36 2.90 -28.02
N VAL A 168 -2.98 2.51 -26.90
CA VAL A 168 -2.89 3.26 -25.63
C VAL A 168 -1.42 3.41 -25.19
N TRP A 169 -0.63 2.33 -25.21
CA TRP A 169 0.78 2.37 -24.82
C TRP A 169 1.68 3.15 -25.79
N GLU A 170 1.37 3.15 -27.10
CA GLU A 170 2.04 4.02 -28.07
C GLU A 170 1.84 5.51 -27.73
N LYS A 171 0.67 5.89 -27.21
CA LYS A 171 0.30 7.28 -26.87
C LYS A 171 0.81 7.77 -25.51
N MET A 172 1.13 6.88 -24.57
CA MET A 172 1.67 7.24 -23.24
C MET A 172 2.87 8.20 -23.34
N PRO A 173 2.99 9.26 -22.52
CA PRO A 173 4.08 10.24 -22.65
C PRO A 173 5.42 9.72 -22.07
N SER A 174 5.37 8.86 -21.06
CA SER A 174 6.53 8.19 -20.44
C SER A 174 6.17 6.76 -20.04
N VAL A 175 7.15 5.96 -19.58
CA VAL A 175 6.92 4.61 -19.02
C VAL A 175 7.79 4.44 -17.77
N ILE A 176 7.29 3.71 -16.78
CA ILE A 176 7.97 3.41 -15.52
C ILE A 176 8.21 1.89 -15.40
N ASP A 177 9.47 1.43 -15.35
CA ASP A 177 9.79 0.07 -14.88
C ASP A 177 9.82 0.06 -13.35
N TRP A 178 8.75 -0.43 -12.72
CA TRP A 178 8.76 -0.72 -11.28
C TRP A 178 8.91 -2.22 -11.03
N LYS A 179 10.16 -2.69 -10.96
CA LYS A 179 10.51 -4.05 -10.51
C LYS A 179 9.89 -4.35 -9.15
N LEU A 180 9.07 -5.39 -9.09
CA LEU A 180 8.40 -5.80 -7.85
C LEU A 180 9.39 -6.58 -6.99
N VAL A 181 9.83 -5.95 -5.91
CA VAL A 181 10.42 -6.62 -4.76
C VAL A 181 9.35 -6.77 -3.67
N TYR A 182 9.44 -7.85 -2.91
CA TYR A 182 8.58 -8.09 -1.75
C TYR A 182 9.43 -8.48 -0.54
N ARG A 183 8.80 -8.47 0.62
CA ARG A 183 9.31 -9.00 1.90
C ARG A 183 8.13 -9.65 2.62
N PRO A 184 8.36 -10.64 3.49
CA PRO A 184 7.40 -10.98 4.53
C PRO A 184 7.08 -9.76 5.42
N CYS A 185 6.01 -9.86 6.21
CA CYS A 185 5.80 -8.98 7.35
C CYS A 185 6.95 -9.19 8.36
N LEU A 186 7.43 -8.11 8.99
CA LEU A 186 8.50 -8.20 9.98
C LEU A 186 7.98 -8.68 11.33
N ASP A 187 8.67 -9.65 11.94
CA ASP A 187 8.37 -10.16 13.29
C ASP A 187 8.65 -9.14 14.42
N LYS A 188 9.14 -7.93 14.09
CA LYS A 188 9.46 -6.85 15.04
C LYS A 188 9.30 -5.49 14.38
N TRP A 189 8.36 -4.68 14.88
CA TRP A 189 8.15 -3.29 14.42
C TRP A 189 8.58 -2.23 15.45
N VAL A 190 8.97 -2.61 16.67
CA VAL A 190 9.34 -1.70 17.77
C VAL A 190 10.80 -1.92 18.14
N ALA A 191 11.58 -0.85 18.31
CA ALA A 191 12.96 -0.93 18.80
C ALA A 191 13.01 -1.41 20.27
N ASP A 192 14.13 -1.96 20.71
CA ASP A 192 14.26 -2.55 22.07
C ASP A 192 14.15 -1.52 23.21
N SER A 193 14.28 -0.22 22.89
CA SER A 193 13.98 0.88 23.80
C SER A 193 12.48 1.12 24.04
N GLY A 194 11.61 0.58 23.18
CA GLY A 194 10.16 0.83 23.22
C GLY A 194 9.73 2.23 22.77
N LEU A 195 10.66 3.08 22.32
CA LEU A 195 10.41 4.50 22.01
C LEU A 195 10.45 4.83 20.50
N ILE A 196 10.69 3.82 19.66
CA ILE A 196 10.74 3.95 18.19
C ILE A 196 9.96 2.80 17.54
N THR A 197 9.14 3.10 16.52
CA THR A 197 8.40 2.05 15.78
C THR A 197 8.25 2.32 14.28
N LEU A 198 8.09 1.25 13.50
CA LEU A 198 7.82 1.22 12.07
C LEU A 198 6.31 1.19 11.78
N MET A 199 5.88 1.78 10.66
CA MET A 199 4.53 1.66 10.12
C MET A 199 4.50 1.61 8.59
N GLY A 200 3.42 1.09 8.00
CA GLY A 200 3.26 1.00 6.54
C GLY A 200 4.39 0.22 5.85
N ASP A 201 4.74 0.63 4.62
CA ASP A 201 5.80 0.05 3.79
C ASP A 201 7.20 -0.06 4.45
N ALA A 202 7.45 0.63 5.57
CA ALA A 202 8.66 0.43 6.38
C ALA A 202 8.62 -0.91 7.15
N ALA A 203 7.45 -1.27 7.68
CA ALA A 203 7.18 -2.48 8.46
C ALA A 203 6.70 -3.67 7.61
N HIS A 204 5.85 -3.43 6.60
CA HIS A 204 5.09 -4.47 5.91
C HIS A 204 4.80 -4.11 4.43
N PRO A 205 5.82 -3.96 3.57
CA PRO A 205 5.61 -3.52 2.19
C PRO A 205 4.75 -4.52 1.39
N PHE A 206 3.62 -4.05 0.87
CA PHE A 206 2.64 -4.87 0.16
C PHE A 206 2.99 -5.06 -1.32
N LEU A 207 2.67 -6.23 -1.89
CA LEU A 207 2.54 -6.36 -3.34
C LEU A 207 1.31 -5.57 -3.83
N PRO A 208 1.37 -4.82 -4.95
CA PRO A 208 0.24 -4.04 -5.45
C PRO A 208 -1.03 -4.85 -5.75
N THR A 209 -0.88 -6.15 -6.03
CA THR A 209 -1.95 -7.14 -6.20
C THR A 209 -2.84 -7.32 -4.96
N SER A 210 -2.46 -6.78 -3.81
CA SER A 210 -3.28 -6.72 -2.59
C SER A 210 -4.28 -5.57 -2.55
N THR A 211 -4.05 -4.48 -3.29
CA THR A 211 -4.76 -3.18 -3.18
C THR A 211 -4.78 -2.51 -1.77
N GLN A 212 -4.07 -3.03 -0.78
CA GLN A 212 -4.31 -2.70 0.65
C GLN A 212 -3.23 -1.87 1.37
N GLY A 213 -1.98 -1.85 0.90
CA GLY A 213 -0.87 -1.26 1.68
C GLY A 213 -1.04 0.21 2.10
N ALA A 214 -1.76 1.02 1.33
CA ALA A 214 -2.09 2.39 1.71
C ALA A 214 -3.12 2.45 2.86
N SER A 215 -4.17 1.63 2.81
CA SER A 215 -5.17 1.51 3.87
C SER A 215 -4.54 1.02 5.17
N GLN A 216 -3.69 -0.02 5.07
CA GLN A 216 -3.02 -0.58 6.25
C GLN A 216 -2.05 0.42 6.90
N ALA A 217 -1.36 1.27 6.12
CA ALA A 217 -0.56 2.37 6.68
C ALA A 217 -1.41 3.47 7.35
N ILE A 218 -2.65 3.70 6.93
CA ILE A 218 -3.58 4.64 7.58
C ILE A 218 -4.11 4.03 8.89
N GLU A 219 -4.52 2.75 8.86
CA GLU A 219 -4.94 2.00 10.05
C GLU A 219 -3.84 1.97 11.11
N ASP A 220 -2.57 1.74 10.73
CA ASP A 220 -1.43 1.82 11.65
C ASP A 220 -1.34 3.18 12.34
N GLY A 221 -1.45 4.28 11.58
CA GLY A 221 -1.36 5.64 12.12
C GLY A 221 -2.46 5.93 13.14
N ALA A 222 -3.69 5.51 12.83
CA ALA A 222 -4.81 5.57 13.76
C ALA A 222 -4.57 4.71 15.01
N THR A 223 -4.11 3.46 14.85
CA THR A 223 -3.81 2.57 15.97
C THR A 223 -2.70 3.11 16.87
N ILE A 224 -1.59 3.63 16.32
CA ILE A 224 -0.50 4.22 17.11
C ILE A 224 -1.01 5.41 17.93
N ALA A 225 -1.73 6.34 17.29
CA ALA A 225 -2.30 7.50 17.98
C ALA A 225 -3.28 7.10 19.09
N LYS A 226 -4.14 6.11 18.83
CA LYS A 226 -5.10 5.58 19.79
C LYS A 226 -4.42 4.88 20.97
N CYS A 227 -3.43 4.02 20.71
CA CYS A 227 -2.63 3.36 21.75
C CYS A 227 -1.87 4.39 22.61
N LEU A 228 -1.27 5.42 22.01
CA LEU A 228 -0.61 6.51 22.74
C LEU A 228 -1.60 7.29 23.63
N SER A 229 -2.84 7.51 23.17
CA SER A 229 -3.87 8.19 23.97
C SER A 229 -4.29 7.40 25.23
N LYS A 230 -4.17 6.06 25.21
CA LYS A 230 -4.60 5.16 26.30
C LYS A 230 -3.46 4.74 27.23
N CYS A 231 -2.18 5.01 26.89
CA CYS A 231 -1.03 4.46 27.60
C CYS A 231 -0.65 5.15 28.92
N ALA A 232 -1.33 6.24 29.30
CA ALA A 232 -1.03 7.05 30.49
C ALA A 232 0.46 7.51 30.58
N GLY A 233 1.09 7.77 29.42
CA GLY A 233 2.50 8.18 29.32
C GLY A 233 3.50 7.03 29.16
N ASN A 234 3.08 5.77 29.26
CA ASN A 234 3.95 4.62 29.01
C ASN A 234 4.06 4.34 27.49
N ILE A 235 4.98 5.05 26.81
CA ILE A 235 5.20 4.92 25.37
C ILE A 235 5.58 3.48 24.95
N PRO A 236 6.49 2.76 25.63
CA PRO A 236 6.77 1.35 25.33
C PRO A 236 5.52 0.46 25.34
N LEU A 237 4.65 0.62 26.33
CA LEU A 237 3.36 -0.07 26.38
C LEU A 237 2.49 0.26 25.16
N ALA A 238 2.43 1.53 24.74
CA ALA A 238 1.67 1.95 23.57
C ALA A 238 2.15 1.28 22.29
N LEU A 239 3.46 1.33 22.01
CA LEU A 239 4.04 0.86 20.75
C LEU A 239 4.00 -0.66 20.64
N HIS A 240 4.27 -1.38 21.74
CA HIS A 240 4.12 -2.83 21.76
C HIS A 240 2.64 -3.26 21.68
N THR A 241 1.70 -2.54 22.30
CA THR A 241 0.26 -2.84 22.14
C THR A 241 -0.23 -2.57 20.72
N TYR A 242 0.28 -1.54 20.04
CA TYR A 242 0.06 -1.33 18.59
C TYR A 242 0.54 -2.53 17.77
N PHE A 243 1.76 -3.02 17.99
CA PHE A 243 2.30 -4.18 17.30
C PHE A 243 1.42 -5.43 17.48
N GLU A 244 1.09 -5.80 18.72
CA GLU A 244 0.27 -7.00 19.01
C GLU A 244 -1.17 -6.91 18.45
N ILE A 245 -1.73 -5.70 18.32
CA ILE A 245 -3.07 -5.49 17.72
C ILE A 245 -3.02 -5.61 16.18
N ARG A 246 -1.91 -5.22 15.54
CA ARG A 246 -1.80 -5.06 14.09
C ARG A 246 -1.09 -6.20 13.37
N HIS A 247 -0.06 -6.79 13.96
CA HIS A 247 0.91 -7.65 13.26
C HIS A 247 0.23 -8.76 12.45
N ASP A 248 -0.55 -9.63 13.11
CA ASP A 248 -1.12 -10.82 12.47
C ASP A 248 -2.16 -10.46 11.40
N TYR A 249 -2.98 -9.44 11.66
CA TYR A 249 -3.98 -8.92 10.71
C TYR A 249 -3.32 -8.37 9.44
N VAL A 250 -2.24 -7.60 9.61
CA VAL A 250 -1.47 -7.02 8.51
C VAL A 250 -0.68 -8.10 7.76
N ALA A 251 -0.10 -9.08 8.46
CA ALA A 251 0.59 -10.22 7.84
C ALA A 251 -0.37 -11.08 6.99
N GLU A 252 -1.58 -11.34 7.48
CA GLU A 252 -2.63 -12.02 6.71
C GLU A 252 -3.03 -11.20 5.47
N ALA A 253 -3.29 -9.90 5.65
CA ALA A 253 -3.60 -8.99 4.56
C ALA A 253 -2.49 -8.95 3.50
N GLN A 254 -1.21 -8.91 3.91
CA GLN A 254 -0.06 -8.91 3.01
C GLN A 254 0.03 -10.22 2.20
N ALA A 255 -0.23 -11.36 2.85
CA ALA A 255 -0.28 -12.67 2.20
C ALA A 255 -1.40 -12.77 1.14
N THR A 256 -2.48 -11.99 1.22
CA THR A 256 -3.51 -11.95 0.16
C THR A 256 -2.92 -11.51 -1.18
N GLY A 257 -1.99 -10.53 -1.20
CA GLY A 257 -1.36 -10.04 -2.42
C GLY A 257 -0.50 -11.10 -3.13
N ILE A 258 0.16 -11.99 -2.37
CA ILE A 258 0.97 -13.09 -2.91
C ILE A 258 0.05 -14.14 -3.55
N LYS A 259 -1.01 -14.55 -2.85
CA LYS A 259 -2.04 -15.48 -3.36
C LYS A 259 -2.72 -14.94 -4.62
N GLN A 260 -3.13 -13.67 -4.61
CA GLN A 260 -3.82 -13.02 -5.73
C GLN A 260 -2.91 -12.92 -6.98
N ARG A 261 -1.62 -12.60 -6.78
CA ARG A 261 -0.60 -12.65 -7.84
C ARG A 261 -0.53 -14.04 -8.46
N GLU A 262 -0.44 -15.08 -7.63
CA GLU A 262 -0.30 -16.46 -8.11
C GLU A 262 -1.54 -16.95 -8.86
N ILE A 263 -2.74 -16.58 -8.41
CA ILE A 263 -3.99 -16.84 -9.16
C ILE A 263 -3.93 -16.18 -10.55
N TRP A 264 -3.66 -14.88 -10.62
CA TRP A 264 -3.71 -14.14 -11.90
C TRP A 264 -2.63 -14.57 -12.90
N HIS A 265 -1.41 -14.89 -12.45
CA HIS A 265 -0.30 -15.20 -13.36
C HIS A 265 -0.23 -16.68 -13.78
N ASN A 266 -0.94 -17.60 -13.11
CA ASN A 266 -0.94 -19.04 -13.44
C ASN A 266 -2.18 -19.53 -14.21
N LEU A 267 -3.03 -18.64 -14.72
CA LEU A 267 -4.21 -18.99 -15.53
C LEU A 267 -3.85 -19.69 -16.87
N HIS A 268 -2.65 -19.44 -17.38
CA HIS A 268 -2.16 -19.92 -18.66
C HIS A 268 -1.00 -20.91 -18.48
N ASP A 269 -0.79 -21.73 -19.50
CA ASP A 269 0.40 -22.57 -19.64
C ASP A 269 1.60 -21.76 -20.12
N GLU A 270 2.78 -22.02 -19.56
CA GLU A 270 3.95 -21.19 -19.82
C GLU A 270 4.56 -21.44 -21.19
N ASP A 271 4.52 -22.69 -21.68
CA ASP A 271 5.05 -23.07 -23.00
C ASP A 271 4.02 -22.81 -24.11
N SER A 272 2.82 -23.38 -23.98
CA SER A 272 1.80 -23.35 -25.04
C SER A 272 0.94 -22.08 -25.07
N LYS A 273 1.01 -21.24 -24.03
CA LYS A 273 0.17 -20.04 -23.81
C LYS A 273 -1.34 -20.29 -23.76
N ALA A 274 -1.78 -21.55 -23.84
CA ALA A 274 -3.19 -21.90 -23.71
C ALA A 274 -3.67 -21.71 -22.25
N PHE A 275 -4.96 -21.40 -22.07
CA PHE A 275 -5.58 -21.40 -20.75
C PHE A 275 -5.51 -22.82 -20.12
N LYS A 276 -5.01 -22.92 -18.88
CA LYS A 276 -4.93 -24.20 -18.14
C LYS A 276 -6.30 -24.72 -17.68
N LYS A 277 -7.30 -23.83 -17.60
CA LYS A 277 -8.70 -24.07 -17.22
C LYS A 277 -9.59 -23.05 -17.92
N GLU A 278 -10.88 -23.33 -18.04
CA GLU A 278 -11.86 -22.31 -18.45
C GLU A 278 -11.80 -21.10 -17.50
N PHE A 279 -11.89 -19.88 -18.06
CA PHE A 279 -11.74 -18.64 -17.31
C PHE A 279 -13.00 -18.34 -16.48
N ASP A 280 -12.96 -18.68 -15.20
CA ASP A 280 -13.95 -18.20 -14.23
C ASP A 280 -13.50 -16.86 -13.62
N ILE A 281 -14.23 -15.79 -13.91
CA ILE A 281 -14.02 -14.47 -13.31
C ILE A 281 -14.11 -14.54 -11.77
N ASN A 282 -15.00 -15.34 -11.21
CA ASN A 282 -15.25 -15.38 -9.76
C ASN A 282 -14.02 -15.88 -8.99
N ALA A 283 -13.35 -16.91 -9.51
CA ALA A 283 -12.06 -17.39 -9.00
C ALA A 283 -10.93 -16.35 -9.08
N THR A 284 -11.07 -15.29 -9.88
CA THR A 284 -10.07 -14.20 -10.02
C THR A 284 -10.40 -12.92 -9.24
N MET A 285 -11.60 -12.80 -8.65
CA MET A 285 -11.98 -11.63 -7.84
C MET A 285 -11.11 -11.49 -6.58
N MET A 286 -11.04 -10.27 -6.02
CA MET A 286 -10.27 -10.01 -4.81
C MET A 286 -10.94 -10.60 -3.57
N GLN A 287 -10.26 -11.52 -2.89
CA GLN A 287 -10.83 -12.23 -1.73
C GLN A 287 -10.65 -11.47 -0.40
N ASN A 288 -10.11 -10.26 -0.42
CA ASN A 288 -9.69 -9.50 0.76
C ASN A 288 -10.67 -8.39 1.20
N LEU A 289 -11.88 -8.36 0.64
CA LEU A 289 -12.91 -7.37 0.95
C LEU A 289 -13.40 -7.39 2.41
N TYR A 290 -13.11 -8.47 3.16
CA TYR A 290 -13.36 -8.52 4.62
C TYR A 290 -12.57 -7.47 5.40
N LEU A 291 -11.39 -7.07 4.90
CA LEU A 291 -10.55 -6.04 5.53
C LEU A 291 -11.26 -4.68 5.58
N TRP A 292 -12.14 -4.39 4.60
CA TRP A 292 -12.79 -3.09 4.44
C TRP A 292 -13.77 -2.72 5.56
N LYS A 293 -14.12 -3.69 6.42
CA LYS A 293 -14.97 -3.50 7.61
C LYS A 293 -14.19 -3.14 8.88
N ASN A 294 -12.85 -3.10 8.82
CA ASN A 294 -12.04 -2.89 10.01
C ASN A 294 -12.07 -1.43 10.48
N ASP A 295 -12.46 -1.22 11.73
CA ASP A 295 -12.35 0.05 12.44
C ASP A 295 -11.16 -0.07 13.41
N ALA A 296 -10.01 0.45 12.98
CA ALA A 296 -8.76 0.30 13.71
C ALA A 296 -8.75 1.04 15.06
N GLU A 297 -9.52 2.13 15.22
CA GLU A 297 -9.63 2.83 16.50
C GLU A 297 -10.52 2.09 17.49
N LYS A 298 -11.67 1.57 17.00
CA LYS A 298 -12.59 0.75 17.79
C LYS A 298 -11.96 -0.59 18.18
N LEU A 299 -11.18 -1.20 17.29
CA LEU A 299 -10.43 -2.43 17.58
C LEU A 299 -9.44 -2.24 18.74
N VAL A 300 -8.82 -1.06 18.84
CA VAL A 300 -8.00 -0.70 20.01
C VAL A 300 -8.86 -0.50 21.25
N ASP A 301 -9.97 0.22 21.18
CA ASP A 301 -10.87 0.38 22.34
C ASP A 301 -11.43 -0.97 22.85
N GLU A 302 -11.66 -1.95 21.97
CA GLU A 302 -12.12 -3.29 22.32
C GLU A 302 -11.01 -4.21 22.86
N LYS A 303 -9.78 -4.14 22.34
CA LYS A 303 -8.67 -5.04 22.72
C LYS A 303 -7.69 -4.50 23.76
N TRP A 304 -7.70 -3.20 24.03
CA TRP A 304 -6.64 -2.54 24.82
C TRP A 304 -6.41 -3.14 26.20
N ASP A 305 -7.47 -3.41 26.98
CA ASP A 305 -7.31 -3.86 28.36
C ASP A 305 -6.66 -5.26 28.45
N GLU A 306 -7.01 -6.17 27.52
CA GLU A 306 -6.40 -7.51 27.42
C GLU A 306 -4.97 -7.43 26.88
N VAL A 307 -4.79 -6.83 25.70
CA VAL A 307 -3.49 -6.86 24.99
C VAL A 307 -2.44 -6.03 25.72
N SER A 308 -2.82 -4.86 26.25
CA SER A 308 -1.87 -4.04 27.04
C SER A 308 -1.42 -4.75 28.31
N GLU A 309 -2.26 -5.58 28.93
CA GLU A 309 -1.88 -6.34 30.13
C GLU A 309 -0.89 -7.47 29.81
N ILE A 310 -1.09 -8.18 28.69
CA ILE A 310 -0.10 -9.14 28.16
C ILE A 310 1.24 -8.44 27.87
N VAL A 311 1.21 -7.24 27.27
CA VAL A 311 2.40 -6.43 26.99
C VAL A 311 3.08 -5.95 28.28
N LYS A 312 2.32 -5.44 29.27
CA LYS A 312 2.83 -5.05 30.60
C LYS A 312 3.61 -6.19 31.24
N GLN A 313 3.05 -7.39 31.25
CA GLN A 313 3.69 -8.58 31.83
C GLN A 313 4.98 -8.95 31.08
N ARG A 314 4.97 -8.94 29.75
CA ARG A 314 6.16 -9.20 28.92
C ARG A 314 7.29 -8.20 29.15
N LEU A 315 6.96 -6.90 29.20
CA LEU A 315 7.94 -5.83 29.47
C LEU A 315 8.49 -5.90 30.91
N SER A 316 7.67 -6.32 31.88
CA SER A 316 8.09 -6.48 33.27
C SER A 316 9.12 -7.60 33.44
N VAL A 317 8.94 -8.74 32.73
CA VAL A 317 9.89 -9.86 32.75
C VAL A 317 11.23 -9.50 32.11
N ASN A 318 11.24 -8.66 31.08
CA ASN A 318 12.46 -8.22 30.39
C ASN A 318 13.24 -7.12 31.15
N SER A 319 12.75 -6.69 32.32
CA SER A 319 13.30 -5.55 33.08
C SER A 319 13.97 -5.94 34.42
N GLY A 320 14.18 -7.25 34.67
CA GLY A 320 14.74 -7.79 35.93
C GLY A 320 15.82 -8.83 35.72
#